data_AF-A0A933FGC0-F1
#
_entry.id   AF-A0A933FGC0-F1
#
_cell.length_a   1.000
_cell.length_b   1.000
_cell.length_c   1.000
_cell.angle_alpha   90.00
_cell.angle_beta   90.00
_cell.angle_gamma   90.00
#
_symmetry.space_group_name_H-M   'P 1'
#
loop_
_entity.id
_entity.type
_entity.pdbx_description
1 polymer ?
#
loop_
_entity_poly.entity_id
_entity_poly.type
_entity_poly.pdbx_seq_one_letter_code
_entity_poly.pdbx_strand_id
1 'polypeptide(L)'
;MRKGPKASATLDSACRLTGCKDPVAGMTCPETERDRSRRLREVRSAMAEKEAALQKLRDSDKELQEFKRRRLLENRPVDAVDEQLASNEETAHPLQEALDGQHGEEAFLLKCALVRRGIAPASPTASDTRFIISANAMLGALESDLTMMEFVLEVKDKGAGHPDSNAAQARFDRLPAHEKPKDFKDAYDGGVSRVTAAMPKIEDMIKRGDERLRKGEEAGERPDPELESMLRRAKEARQRVRAVLCRNCRMNDGSGQGCQTFCR
;
A
#
# COMPACT_ATOMS: atom_id res chain seq x y z
N MET A 1 59.39 -43.93 16.95
CA MET A 1 59.33 -42.46 16.79
C MET A 1 59.50 -42.14 15.31
N ARG A 2 58.43 -41.76 14.58
CA ARG A 2 58.45 -41.58 13.12
C ARG A 2 58.74 -40.11 12.79
N LYS A 3 59.75 -39.88 11.95
CA LYS A 3 60.07 -38.57 11.34
C LYS A 3 59.02 -38.26 10.26
N GLY A 4 58.28 -37.16 10.39
CA GLY A 4 57.42 -36.64 9.33
C GLY A 4 58.21 -35.82 8.30
N PRO A 5 57.79 -35.77 7.01
CA PRO A 5 58.48 -35.01 5.97
C PRO A 5 58.31 -33.49 6.15
N LYS A 6 59.40 -32.75 5.92
CA LYS A 6 59.44 -31.27 5.88
C LYS A 6 58.58 -30.75 4.73
N ALA A 7 57.42 -30.16 5.05
CA ALA A 7 56.62 -29.37 4.13
C ALA A 7 56.86 -27.87 4.41
N SER A 8 57.99 -27.35 3.95
CA SER A 8 58.31 -25.91 4.07
C SER A 8 59.15 -25.47 2.88
N ALA A 9 58.50 -25.18 1.75
CA ALA A 9 59.11 -24.44 0.63
C ALA A 9 58.13 -23.99 -0.47
N THR A 10 56.89 -24.49 -0.52
CA THR A 10 55.97 -24.21 -1.65
C THR A 10 54.88 -23.18 -1.38
N LEU A 11 54.74 -22.67 -0.16
CA LEU A 11 53.71 -21.67 0.18
C LEU A 11 54.21 -20.22 0.21
N ASP A 12 55.52 -19.99 0.40
CA ASP A 12 56.07 -18.63 0.45
C ASP A 12 56.28 -17.98 -0.93
N SER A 13 56.37 -18.77 -2.01
CA SER A 13 56.63 -18.22 -3.35
C SER A 13 55.36 -17.73 -4.08
N ALA A 14 54.18 -18.20 -3.69
CA ALA A 14 52.91 -17.75 -4.28
C ALA A 14 52.39 -16.45 -3.64
N CYS A 15 52.78 -16.14 -2.40
CA CYS A 15 52.28 -14.98 -1.66
C CYS A 15 53.02 -13.66 -1.94
N ARG A 16 54.22 -13.68 -2.57
CA ARG A 16 54.98 -12.44 -2.87
C ARG A 16 54.59 -11.75 -4.19
N LEU A 17 53.90 -12.43 -5.11
CA LEU A 17 53.61 -11.91 -6.46
C LEU A 17 52.31 -11.08 -6.56
N THR A 18 51.43 -11.11 -5.55
CA THR A 18 50.09 -10.49 -5.63
C THR A 18 49.79 -9.43 -4.57
N GLY A 19 50.70 -9.14 -3.65
CA GLY A 19 50.55 -8.01 -2.73
C GLY A 19 49.36 -8.09 -1.75
N CYS A 20 48.75 -9.27 -1.56
CA CYS A 20 47.65 -9.45 -0.61
C CYS A 20 48.20 -9.89 0.75
N LYS A 21 47.97 -9.09 1.79
CA LYS A 21 48.15 -9.49 3.20
C LYS A 21 46.91 -10.25 3.70
N ASP A 22 47.16 -11.22 4.58
CA ASP A 22 46.27 -12.07 5.39
C ASP A 22 44.74 -11.98 5.21
N PRO A 23 44.04 -13.11 4.97
CA PRO A 23 42.57 -13.18 4.87
C PRO A 23 41.84 -13.05 6.22
N VAL A 24 42.54 -12.77 7.32
CA VAL A 24 41.96 -12.71 8.67
C VAL A 24 41.39 -11.33 9.02
N ALA A 25 41.75 -10.28 8.28
CA ALA A 25 41.08 -8.99 8.38
C ALA A 25 40.15 -8.84 7.16
N GLY A 26 38.86 -8.56 7.39
CA GLY A 26 37.84 -8.36 6.36
C GLY A 26 38.05 -7.14 5.44
N MET A 27 39.27 -6.86 5.02
CA MET A 27 39.61 -5.90 3.99
C MET A 27 39.49 -6.56 2.63
N THR A 28 38.43 -6.23 1.90
CA THR A 28 38.27 -6.57 0.48
C THR A 28 39.41 -5.94 -0.32
N CYS A 29 40.02 -6.72 -1.22
CA CYS A 29 41.08 -6.23 -2.10
C CYS A 29 40.57 -5.01 -2.90
N PRO A 30 41.38 -3.95 -3.08
CA PRO A 30 40.97 -2.80 -3.87
C PRO A 30 40.66 -3.24 -5.30
N GLU A 31 39.44 -2.96 -5.77
CA GLU A 31 39.03 -3.24 -7.16
C GLU A 31 40.05 -2.64 -8.13
N THR A 32 40.56 -3.45 -9.05
CA THR A 32 41.45 -2.97 -10.11
C THR A 32 40.68 -2.06 -11.07
N GLU A 33 41.36 -1.18 -11.80
CA GLU A 33 40.71 -0.33 -12.81
C GLU A 33 39.97 -1.13 -13.88
N ARG A 34 40.45 -2.36 -14.15
CA ARG A 34 39.79 -3.31 -15.06
C ARG A 34 38.47 -3.82 -14.50
N ASP A 35 38.41 -4.09 -13.19
CA ASP A 35 37.19 -4.54 -12.51
C ASP A 35 36.16 -3.40 -12.46
N ARG A 36 36.59 -2.18 -12.14
CA ARG A 36 35.73 -0.98 -12.20
C ARG A 36 35.15 -0.76 -13.60
N SER A 37 35.98 -0.92 -14.64
CA SER A 37 35.56 -0.77 -16.04
C SER A 37 34.61 -1.86 -16.51
N ARG A 38 34.70 -3.07 -15.95
CA ARG A 38 33.74 -4.15 -16.22
C ARG A 38 32.41 -3.86 -15.53
N ARG A 39 32.45 -3.51 -14.24
CA ARG A 39 31.26 -3.17 -13.44
C ARG A 39 30.49 -1.98 -14.02
N LEU A 40 31.18 -0.94 -14.48
CA LEU A 40 30.55 0.21 -15.15
C LEU A 40 29.82 -0.19 -16.45
N ARG A 41 30.34 -1.15 -17.22
CA ARG A 41 29.66 -1.65 -18.43
C ARG A 41 28.44 -2.49 -18.10
N GLU A 42 28.52 -3.32 -17.07
CA GLU A 42 27.40 -4.13 -16.58
C GLU A 42 26.28 -3.24 -16.05
N VAL A 43 26.60 -2.22 -15.24
CA VAL A 43 25.62 -1.25 -14.74
C VAL A 43 24.98 -0.47 -15.88
N ARG A 44 25.75 -0.01 -16.88
CA ARG A 44 25.19 0.68 -18.06
C ARG A 44 24.25 -0.22 -18.87
N SER A 45 24.59 -1.50 -19.03
CA SER A 45 23.74 -2.46 -19.74
C SER A 45 22.45 -2.72 -18.98
N ALA A 46 22.53 -2.91 -17.66
CA ALA A 46 21.36 -3.09 -16.80
C ALA A 46 20.45 -1.84 -16.77
N MET A 47 21.03 -0.63 -16.82
CA MET A 47 20.26 0.61 -16.93
C MET A 47 19.55 0.72 -18.28
N ALA A 48 20.22 0.36 -19.38
CA ALA A 48 19.62 0.35 -20.72
C ALA A 48 18.46 -0.67 -20.83
N GLU A 49 18.61 -1.85 -20.22
CA GLU A 49 17.53 -2.85 -20.15
C GLU A 49 16.33 -2.34 -19.35
N LYS A 50 16.57 -1.67 -18.21
CA LYS A 50 15.51 -1.04 -17.42
C LYS A 50 14.83 0.10 -18.16
N GLU A 51 15.58 0.92 -18.89
CA GLU A 51 15.03 2.01 -19.70
C GLU A 51 14.16 1.49 -20.84
N ALA A 52 14.59 0.41 -21.52
CA ALA A 52 13.80 -0.26 -22.54
C ALA A 52 12.51 -0.87 -21.98
N ALA A 53 12.54 -1.44 -20.77
CA ALA A 53 11.34 -1.96 -20.09
C ALA A 53 10.37 -0.83 -19.72
N LEU A 54 10.87 0.30 -19.21
CA LEU A 54 10.06 1.48 -18.91
C LEU A 54 9.42 2.08 -20.17
N GLN A 55 10.14 2.11 -21.29
CA GLN A 55 9.61 2.60 -22.55
C GLN A 55 8.45 1.74 -23.05
N LYS A 56 8.59 0.41 -23.02
CA LYS A 56 7.50 -0.53 -23.38
C LYS A 56 6.24 -0.33 -22.52
N LEU A 57 6.41 -0.03 -21.23
CA LEU A 57 5.31 0.21 -20.31
C LEU A 57 4.57 1.52 -20.65
N ARG A 58 5.31 2.59 -20.95
CA ARG A 58 4.72 3.87 -21.43
C ARG A 58 3.98 3.70 -22.76
N ASP A 59 4.53 2.92 -23.67
CA ASP A 59 3.89 2.65 -24.96
C ASP A 59 2.59 1.84 -24.78
N SER A 60 2.58 0.87 -23.87
CA SER A 60 1.36 0.10 -23.52
C SER A 60 0.27 0.98 -22.90
N ASP A 61 0.64 1.92 -22.03
CA ASP A 61 -0.32 2.87 -21.44
C ASP A 61 -0.91 3.80 -22.49
N LYS A 62 -0.10 4.25 -23.46
CA LYS A 62 -0.57 5.06 -24.58
C LYS A 62 -1.57 4.30 -25.45
N GLU A 63 -1.27 3.04 -25.79
CA GLU A 63 -2.19 2.19 -26.54
C GLU A 63 -3.51 1.98 -25.79
N LEU A 64 -3.46 1.79 -24.48
CA LEU A 64 -4.65 1.66 -23.63
C LEU A 64 -5.49 2.94 -23.63
N GLN A 65 -4.86 4.11 -23.53
CA GLN A 65 -5.56 5.40 -23.61
C GLN A 65 -6.19 5.63 -24.99
N GLU A 66 -5.48 5.28 -26.06
CA GLU A 66 -6.01 5.36 -27.42
C GLU A 66 -7.18 4.40 -27.65
N PHE A 67 -7.12 3.19 -27.08
CA PHE A 67 -8.21 2.23 -27.11
C PHE A 67 -9.44 2.74 -26.37
N LYS A 68 -9.26 3.29 -25.15
CA LYS A 68 -10.34 3.94 -24.38
C LYS A 68 -10.95 5.10 -25.17
N ARG A 69 -10.12 5.94 -25.79
CA ARG A 69 -10.58 7.06 -26.63
C ARG A 69 -11.36 6.60 -27.85
N ARG A 70 -10.89 5.55 -28.55
CA ARG A 70 -11.60 4.95 -29.69
C ARG A 70 -12.96 4.40 -29.26
N ARG A 71 -13.02 3.64 -28.16
CA ARG A 71 -14.28 3.13 -27.59
C ARG A 71 -15.27 4.23 -27.22
N LEU A 72 -14.80 5.34 -26.64
CA LEU A 72 -15.65 6.50 -26.31
C LEU A 72 -16.22 7.19 -27.56
N LEU A 73 -15.50 7.16 -28.67
CA LEU A 73 -15.95 7.75 -29.94
C LEU A 73 -16.84 6.81 -30.74
N GLU A 74 -16.58 5.50 -30.70
CA GLU A 74 -17.40 4.46 -31.33
C GLU A 74 -18.74 4.25 -30.62
N ASN A 75 -18.81 4.47 -29.31
CA ASN A 75 -20.04 4.38 -28.51
C ASN A 75 -20.76 5.73 -28.36
N ARG A 76 -20.80 6.57 -29.41
CA ARG A 76 -21.75 7.70 -29.47
C ARG A 76 -23.04 7.29 -30.20
N PRO A 77 -24.07 6.77 -29.51
CA PRO A 77 -25.44 6.98 -29.92
C PRO A 77 -25.98 8.23 -29.19
N VAL A 78 -26.27 9.23 -30.00
CA VAL A 78 -27.18 10.33 -29.71
C VAL A 78 -28.60 9.73 -29.54
N ASP A 79 -29.31 10.17 -28.50
CA ASP A 79 -30.78 10.20 -28.31
C ASP A 79 -31.63 8.90 -28.34
N ALA A 80 -31.06 7.69 -28.51
CA ALA A 80 -31.86 6.45 -28.57
C ALA A 80 -31.87 5.61 -27.26
N VAL A 81 -31.11 6.01 -26.24
CA VAL A 81 -31.06 5.28 -24.95
C VAL A 81 -32.10 5.80 -23.97
N ASP A 82 -32.54 7.06 -24.10
CA ASP A 82 -33.50 7.68 -23.19
C ASP A 82 -34.93 7.12 -23.36
N GLU A 83 -35.32 6.71 -24.57
CA GLU A 83 -36.62 6.04 -24.80
C GLU A 83 -36.64 4.57 -24.33
N GLN A 84 -35.50 3.89 -24.26
CA GLN A 84 -35.41 2.53 -23.70
C GLN A 84 -35.13 2.49 -22.19
N LEU A 85 -34.60 3.56 -21.61
CA LEU A 85 -34.45 3.72 -20.15
C LEU A 85 -35.80 3.95 -19.47
N ALA A 86 -36.69 4.75 -20.05
CA ALA A 86 -38.03 5.01 -19.49
C ALA A 86 -38.93 3.74 -19.40
N SER A 87 -38.64 2.71 -20.20
CA SER A 87 -39.34 1.42 -20.17
C SER A 87 -38.70 0.39 -19.23
N ASN A 88 -37.50 0.63 -18.69
CA ASN A 88 -36.75 -0.32 -17.86
C ASN A 88 -36.49 0.19 -16.42
N GLU A 89 -37.02 1.36 -16.05
CA GLU A 89 -36.88 1.94 -14.70
C GLU A 89 -37.47 1.07 -13.58
N GLU A 90 -38.31 0.07 -13.86
CA GLU A 90 -38.88 -0.79 -12.82
C GLU A 90 -38.04 -2.04 -12.45
N THR A 91 -36.96 -2.36 -13.18
CA THR A 91 -36.17 -3.59 -12.91
C THR A 91 -34.65 -3.41 -12.79
N ALA A 92 -34.11 -2.20 -12.95
CA ALA A 92 -32.66 -1.96 -12.95
C ALA A 92 -32.04 -1.55 -11.59
N HIS A 93 -32.85 -1.36 -10.55
CA HIS A 93 -32.37 -0.88 -9.24
C HIS A 93 -31.26 -1.71 -8.56
N PRO A 94 -31.14 -3.04 -8.71
CA PRO A 94 -30.08 -3.79 -8.00
C PRO A 94 -28.69 -3.69 -8.63
N LEU A 95 -28.57 -3.32 -9.91
CA LEU A 95 -27.28 -3.30 -10.62
C LEU A 95 -26.57 -1.94 -10.52
N GLN A 96 -27.34 -0.86 -10.37
CA GLN A 96 -26.83 0.51 -10.31
C GLN A 96 -26.17 0.81 -8.94
N GLU A 97 -26.77 0.36 -7.83
CA GLU A 97 -26.16 0.47 -6.50
C GLU A 97 -24.84 -0.31 -6.38
N ALA A 98 -24.65 -1.35 -7.20
CA ALA A 98 -23.41 -2.13 -7.26
C ALA A 98 -22.30 -1.45 -8.08
N LEU A 99 -22.64 -0.44 -8.89
CA LEU A 99 -21.72 0.27 -9.80
C LEU A 99 -21.32 1.66 -9.30
N ASP A 100 -22.12 2.32 -8.46
CA ASP A 100 -21.91 3.72 -8.03
C ASP A 100 -20.89 3.92 -6.90
N GLY A 101 -20.21 2.85 -6.44
CA GLY A 101 -19.03 2.99 -5.58
C GLY A 101 -17.77 3.15 -6.43
N GLN A 102 -17.00 4.21 -6.21
CA GLN A 102 -15.73 4.62 -6.86
C GLN A 102 -14.60 3.54 -6.95
N HIS A 103 -14.88 2.29 -6.56
CA HIS A 103 -14.01 1.11 -6.61
C HIS A 103 -14.55 -0.01 -7.53
N GLY A 104 -15.69 0.19 -8.20
CA GLY A 104 -16.34 -0.82 -9.04
C GLY A 104 -15.51 -1.25 -10.26
N GLU A 105 -14.76 -0.32 -10.86
CA GLU A 105 -13.96 -0.59 -12.07
C GLU A 105 -12.72 -1.45 -11.76
N GLU A 106 -12.03 -1.20 -10.63
CA GLU A 106 -10.89 -2.02 -10.18
C GLU A 106 -11.33 -3.42 -9.73
N ALA A 107 -12.47 -3.52 -9.03
CA ALA A 107 -13.05 -4.79 -8.62
C ALA A 107 -13.51 -5.64 -9.83
N PHE A 108 -14.05 -5.00 -10.87
CA PHE A 108 -14.43 -5.65 -12.13
C PHE A 108 -13.22 -6.15 -12.90
N LEU A 109 -12.18 -5.32 -13.07
CA LEU A 109 -10.94 -5.70 -13.74
C LEU A 109 -10.23 -6.85 -13.03
N LEU A 110 -10.22 -6.84 -11.69
CA LEU A 110 -9.68 -7.92 -10.87
C LEU A 110 -10.48 -9.22 -11.06
N LYS A 111 -11.81 -9.15 -11.09
CA LYS A 111 -12.68 -10.30 -11.33
C LYS A 111 -12.46 -10.90 -12.72
N CYS A 112 -12.30 -10.08 -13.75
CA CYS A 112 -11.97 -10.52 -15.11
C CYS A 112 -10.56 -11.15 -15.19
N ALA A 113 -9.57 -10.62 -14.47
CA ALA A 113 -8.21 -11.16 -14.44
C ALA A 113 -8.14 -12.53 -13.74
N LEU A 114 -8.90 -12.73 -12.67
CA LEU A 114 -8.98 -14.01 -11.94
C LEU A 114 -9.65 -15.10 -12.79
N VAL A 115 -10.69 -14.76 -13.53
CA VAL A 115 -11.38 -15.69 -14.45
C VAL A 115 -10.49 -16.07 -15.64
N ARG A 116 -9.75 -15.12 -16.23
CA ARG A 116 -8.84 -15.38 -17.37
C ARG A 116 -7.67 -16.33 -17.05
N ARG A 117 -7.28 -16.46 -15.77
CA ARG A 117 -6.19 -17.36 -15.34
C ARG A 117 -6.66 -18.77 -14.98
N GLY A 118 -7.94 -19.11 -15.16
CA GLY A 118 -8.46 -20.45 -14.83
C GLY A 118 -8.46 -20.76 -13.33
N ILE A 119 -8.32 -19.74 -12.48
CA ILE A 119 -8.35 -19.91 -11.02
C ILE A 119 -9.82 -20.07 -10.62
N ALA A 120 -10.25 -21.33 -10.42
CA ALA A 120 -11.59 -21.65 -9.99
C ALA A 120 -11.92 -20.94 -8.66
N PRO A 121 -13.12 -20.37 -8.50
CA PRO A 121 -13.52 -19.53 -7.36
C PRO A 121 -13.72 -20.30 -6.02
N ALA A 122 -13.14 -21.49 -5.87
CA ALA A 122 -13.36 -22.39 -4.74
C ALA A 122 -12.11 -22.69 -3.89
N SER A 123 -10.94 -22.13 -4.20
CA SER A 123 -9.78 -22.32 -3.31
C SER A 123 -9.85 -21.34 -2.12
N PRO A 124 -9.57 -21.78 -0.89
CA PRO A 124 -9.46 -20.91 0.29
C PRO A 124 -8.57 -19.68 0.04
N THR A 125 -7.47 -19.89 -0.68
CA THR A 125 -6.53 -18.87 -1.14
C THR A 125 -7.15 -17.75 -2.00
N ALA A 126 -8.15 -18.04 -2.84
CA ALA A 126 -8.83 -17.01 -3.63
C ALA A 126 -9.79 -16.16 -2.77
N SER A 127 -10.38 -16.77 -1.73
CA SER A 127 -11.20 -16.06 -0.72
C SER A 127 -10.34 -15.15 0.15
N ASP A 128 -9.16 -15.61 0.56
CA ASP A 128 -8.18 -14.81 1.32
C ASP A 128 -7.66 -13.63 0.51
N THR A 129 -7.30 -13.84 -0.76
CA THR A 129 -6.82 -12.77 -1.65
C THR A 129 -7.82 -11.62 -1.77
N ARG A 130 -9.11 -11.92 -1.99
CA ARG A 130 -10.16 -10.88 -2.08
C ARG A 130 -10.32 -10.13 -0.76
N PHE A 131 -10.29 -10.86 0.35
CA PHE A 131 -10.37 -10.27 1.67
C PHE A 131 -9.19 -9.31 1.93
N ILE A 132 -7.96 -9.72 1.60
CA ILE A 132 -6.74 -8.91 1.75
C ILE A 132 -6.78 -7.66 0.87
N ILE A 133 -7.21 -7.77 -0.39
CA ILE A 133 -7.28 -6.63 -1.31
C ILE A 133 -8.30 -5.59 -0.82
N SER A 134 -9.53 -6.02 -0.52
CA SER A 134 -10.56 -5.12 0.00
C SER A 134 -10.15 -4.51 1.33
N ALA A 135 -9.46 -5.27 2.19
CA ALA A 135 -8.93 -4.76 3.44
C ALA A 135 -7.89 -3.67 3.23
N ASN A 136 -6.90 -3.90 2.36
CA ASN A 136 -5.85 -2.91 2.08
C ASN A 136 -6.40 -1.63 1.44
N ALA A 137 -7.40 -1.72 0.56
CA ALA A 137 -8.06 -0.54 0.00
C ALA A 137 -8.74 0.30 1.09
N MET A 138 -9.48 -0.34 1.99
CA MET A 138 -10.14 0.33 3.12
C MET A 138 -9.12 0.93 4.11
N LEU A 139 -8.06 0.20 4.44
CA LEU A 139 -6.98 0.68 5.31
C LEU A 139 -6.23 1.85 4.70
N GLY A 140 -6.00 1.84 3.38
CA GLY A 140 -5.36 2.96 2.66
C GLY A 140 -6.21 4.23 2.69
N ALA A 141 -7.52 4.12 2.43
CA ALA A 141 -8.44 5.25 2.55
C ALA A 141 -8.49 5.82 3.98
N LEU A 142 -8.52 4.93 4.98
CA LEU A 142 -8.51 5.30 6.38
C LEU A 142 -7.19 5.97 6.82
N GLU A 143 -6.05 5.50 6.34
CA GLU A 143 -4.74 6.09 6.64
C GLU A 143 -4.68 7.55 6.18
N SER A 144 -5.20 7.85 4.98
CA SER A 144 -5.31 9.23 4.47
C SER A 144 -6.18 10.12 5.39
N ASP A 145 -7.37 9.63 5.75
CA ASP A 145 -8.29 10.36 6.65
C ASP A 145 -7.65 10.59 8.03
N LEU A 146 -6.99 9.59 8.61
CA LEU A 146 -6.29 9.70 9.88
C LEU A 146 -5.17 10.73 9.83
N THR A 147 -4.36 10.72 8.78
CA THR A 147 -3.27 11.70 8.62
C THR A 147 -3.81 13.13 8.56
N MET A 148 -4.92 13.37 7.85
CA MET A 148 -5.58 14.68 7.82
C MET A 148 -6.08 15.09 9.21
N MET A 149 -6.71 14.17 9.94
CA MET A 149 -7.24 14.45 11.27
C MET A 149 -6.13 14.71 12.30
N GLU A 150 -5.07 13.91 12.29
CA GLU A 150 -3.88 14.08 13.15
C GLU A 150 -3.24 15.44 12.93
N PHE A 151 -3.16 15.89 11.67
CA PHE A 151 -2.69 17.22 11.29
C PHE A 151 -3.55 18.33 11.94
N VAL A 152 -4.87 18.29 11.74
CA VAL A 152 -5.77 19.34 12.27
C VAL A 152 -5.73 19.38 13.80
N LEU A 153 -5.70 18.21 14.44
CA LEU A 153 -5.55 18.11 15.89
C LEU A 153 -4.20 18.67 16.38
N GLU A 154 -3.12 18.44 15.65
CA GLU A 154 -1.79 18.98 15.97
C GLU A 154 -1.76 20.52 15.90
N VAL A 155 -2.34 21.11 14.85
CA VAL A 155 -2.43 22.58 14.71
C VAL A 155 -3.31 23.18 15.80
N LYS A 156 -4.43 22.54 16.15
CA LYS A 156 -5.32 22.99 17.23
C LYS A 156 -4.64 22.97 18.59
N ASP A 157 -3.92 21.89 18.93
CA ASP A 157 -3.27 21.75 20.24
C ASP A 157 -2.10 22.73 20.43
N LYS A 158 -1.30 22.96 19.39
CA LYS A 158 -0.06 23.76 19.50
C LYS A 158 -0.25 25.23 19.15
N GLY A 159 -1.37 25.58 18.54
CA GLY A 159 -1.66 26.93 18.05
C GLY A 159 -1.00 27.22 16.70
N ALA A 160 -1.55 28.22 15.99
CA ALA A 160 -0.97 28.74 14.76
C ALA A 160 0.36 29.45 15.09
N GLY A 161 1.47 28.95 14.54
CA GLY A 161 2.81 29.53 14.70
C GLY A 161 3.83 28.67 15.46
N HIS A 162 3.43 27.54 16.06
CA HIS A 162 4.38 26.58 16.63
C HIS A 162 5.22 25.91 15.51
N PRO A 163 6.53 25.62 15.72
CA PRO A 163 7.37 24.97 14.70
C PRO A 163 6.77 23.67 14.15
N ASP A 164 6.16 22.87 15.02
CA ASP A 164 5.48 21.64 14.60
C ASP A 164 4.21 21.91 13.77
N SER A 165 3.47 22.99 14.06
CA SER A 165 2.33 23.42 13.21
C SER A 165 2.82 23.81 11.81
N ASN A 166 4.01 24.40 11.68
CA ASN A 166 4.61 24.73 10.38
C ASN A 166 5.08 23.48 9.62
N ALA A 167 5.66 22.49 10.32
CA ALA A 167 6.02 21.21 9.73
C ALA A 167 4.77 20.44 9.26
N ALA A 168 3.71 20.49 10.07
CA ALA A 168 2.41 19.96 9.72
C ALA A 168 1.85 20.65 8.47
N GLN A 169 1.90 21.99 8.43
CA GLN A 169 1.38 22.79 7.31
C GLN A 169 2.15 22.51 6.02
N ALA A 170 3.47 22.36 6.10
CA ALA A 170 4.30 22.00 4.96
C ALA A 170 4.00 20.60 4.39
N ARG A 171 3.54 19.65 5.22
CA ARG A 171 3.04 18.34 4.75
C ARG A 171 1.72 18.50 4.01
N PHE A 172 0.81 19.31 4.53
CA PHE A 172 -0.48 19.60 3.90
C PHE A 172 -0.32 20.32 2.56
N ASP A 173 0.60 21.29 2.46
CA ASP A 173 0.84 22.03 1.22
C ASP A 173 1.47 21.18 0.11
N ARG A 174 2.01 20.00 0.44
CA ARG A 174 2.48 19.01 -0.54
C ARG A 174 1.39 18.08 -1.04
N LEU A 175 0.18 18.13 -0.47
CA LEU A 175 -0.93 17.34 -0.99
C LEU A 175 -1.29 17.82 -2.41
N PRO A 176 -1.56 16.89 -3.35
CA PRO A 176 -2.07 17.23 -4.66
C PRO A 176 -3.31 18.15 -4.58
N ALA A 177 -3.44 19.09 -5.51
CA ALA A 177 -4.52 20.08 -5.47
C ALA A 177 -5.94 19.47 -5.48
N HIS A 178 -6.11 18.26 -6.04
CA HIS A 178 -7.38 17.52 -6.03
C HIS A 178 -7.67 16.79 -4.70
N GLU A 179 -6.64 16.58 -3.87
CA GLU A 179 -6.74 15.99 -2.53
C GLU A 179 -6.75 17.07 -1.43
N LYS A 180 -6.41 18.32 -1.78
CA LYS A 180 -6.36 19.44 -0.85
C LYS A 180 -7.78 19.93 -0.54
N PRO A 181 -8.28 19.77 0.70
CA PRO A 181 -9.62 20.23 1.04
C PRO A 181 -9.72 21.76 0.99
N LYS A 182 -10.89 22.24 0.57
CA LYS A 182 -11.21 23.68 0.49
C LYS A 182 -11.33 24.32 1.88
N ASP A 183 -11.82 23.56 2.86
CA ASP A 183 -11.92 23.96 4.27
C ASP A 183 -11.40 22.82 5.17
N PHE A 184 -10.46 23.16 6.06
CA PHE A 184 -9.91 22.22 7.05
C PHE A 184 -10.96 21.68 8.01
N LYS A 185 -11.95 22.50 8.36
CA LYS A 185 -13.00 22.12 9.29
C LYS A 185 -13.90 21.05 8.66
N ASP A 186 -14.32 21.26 7.41
CA ASP A 186 -15.16 20.29 6.70
C ASP A 186 -14.44 18.97 6.43
N ALA A 187 -13.16 19.03 6.06
CA ALA A 187 -12.33 17.84 5.89
C ALA A 187 -12.16 17.07 7.19
N TYR A 188 -11.98 17.81 8.29
CA TYR A 188 -11.86 17.24 9.63
C TYR A 188 -13.16 16.60 10.09
N ASP A 189 -14.29 17.31 10.02
CA ASP A 189 -15.60 16.82 10.45
C ASP A 189 -16.05 15.62 9.59
N GLY A 190 -15.82 15.70 8.28
CA GLY A 190 -16.02 14.58 7.35
C GLY A 190 -15.11 13.39 7.66
N GLY A 191 -13.84 13.64 8.01
CA GLY A 191 -12.88 12.63 8.45
C GLY A 191 -13.31 11.94 9.74
N VAL A 192 -13.76 12.70 10.76
CA VAL A 192 -14.31 12.15 12.01
C VAL A 192 -15.45 11.18 11.70
N SER A 193 -16.38 11.59 10.83
CA SER A 193 -17.54 10.77 10.45
C SER A 193 -17.11 9.48 9.74
N ARG A 194 -16.22 9.56 8.74
CA ARG A 194 -15.72 8.39 8.01
C ARG A 194 -14.93 7.44 8.91
N VAL A 195 -14.05 7.96 9.76
CA VAL A 195 -13.26 7.18 10.71
C VAL A 195 -14.17 6.48 11.73
N THR A 196 -15.18 7.18 12.25
CA THR A 196 -16.16 6.59 13.18
C THR A 196 -16.97 5.47 12.52
N ALA A 197 -17.40 5.69 11.26
CA ALA A 197 -18.13 4.69 10.49
C ALA A 197 -17.26 3.50 10.04
N ALA A 198 -15.95 3.70 9.86
CA ALA A 198 -15.00 2.65 9.49
C ALA A 198 -14.63 1.76 10.66
N MET A 199 -14.67 2.26 11.89
CA MET A 199 -14.21 1.55 13.08
C MET A 199 -14.84 0.16 13.27
N PRO A 200 -16.19 -0.02 13.20
CA PRO A 200 -16.79 -1.35 13.29
C PRO A 200 -16.33 -2.30 12.18
N LYS A 201 -16.10 -1.77 10.97
CA LYS A 201 -15.62 -2.56 9.82
C LYS A 201 -14.19 -3.04 10.02
N ILE A 202 -13.32 -2.22 10.60
CA ILE A 202 -11.96 -2.61 10.97
C ILE A 202 -11.98 -3.71 12.04
N GLU A 203 -12.83 -3.57 13.07
CA GLU A 203 -12.93 -4.57 14.13
C GLU A 203 -13.45 -5.92 13.60
N ASP A 204 -14.47 -5.89 12.75
CA ASP A 204 -15.01 -7.07 12.07
C ASP A 204 -13.98 -7.70 11.11
N MET A 205 -13.19 -6.87 10.41
CA MET A 205 -12.07 -7.33 9.58
C MET A 205 -10.98 -8.03 10.40
N ILE A 206 -10.56 -7.44 11.52
CA ILE A 206 -9.58 -8.05 12.42
C ILE A 206 -10.10 -9.40 12.91
N LYS A 207 -11.36 -9.44 13.39
CA LYS A 207 -11.99 -10.68 13.86
C LYS A 207 -12.00 -11.76 12.78
N ARG A 208 -12.40 -11.42 11.55
CA ARG A 208 -12.43 -12.38 10.43
C ARG A 208 -11.03 -12.83 10.02
N GLY A 209 -10.04 -11.95 10.03
CA GLY A 209 -8.67 -12.32 9.68
C GLY A 209 -8.02 -13.18 10.75
N ASP A 210 -8.18 -12.87 12.03
CA ASP A 210 -7.70 -13.70 13.14
C ASP A 210 -8.34 -15.10 13.09
N GLU A 211 -9.64 -15.18 12.78
CA GLU A 211 -10.34 -16.47 12.59
C GLU A 211 -9.83 -17.26 11.38
N ARG A 212 -9.42 -16.59 10.30
CA ARG A 212 -8.79 -17.24 9.13
C ARG A 212 -7.41 -17.79 9.48
N LEU A 213 -6.58 -17.01 10.20
CA LEU A 213 -5.27 -17.49 10.67
C LEU A 213 -5.41 -18.71 11.57
N ARG A 214 -6.31 -18.65 12.56
CA ARG A 214 -6.58 -19.77 13.48
C ARG A 214 -6.98 -21.05 12.73
N LYS A 215 -7.86 -20.95 11.74
CA LYS A 215 -8.28 -22.10 10.92
C LYS A 215 -7.15 -22.68 10.07
N GLY A 216 -6.29 -21.82 9.52
CA GLY A 216 -5.09 -22.24 8.79
C GLY A 216 -4.15 -23.03 9.71
N GLU A 217 -3.88 -22.51 10.90
CA GLU A 217 -3.05 -23.19 11.92
C GLU A 217 -3.64 -24.55 12.32
N GLU A 218 -4.96 -24.63 12.56
CA GLU A 218 -5.66 -25.88 12.89
C GLU A 218 -5.61 -26.92 11.76
N ALA A 219 -5.56 -26.46 10.50
CA ALA A 219 -5.40 -27.31 9.33
C ALA A 219 -3.93 -27.72 9.08
N GLY A 220 -2.98 -27.25 9.89
CA GLY A 220 -1.54 -27.47 9.69
C GLY A 220 -0.95 -26.66 8.52
N GLU A 221 -1.68 -25.64 8.06
CA GLU A 221 -1.22 -24.72 7.02
C GLU A 221 -0.36 -23.62 7.66
N ARG A 222 0.71 -23.22 6.97
CA ARG A 222 1.51 -22.07 7.38
C ARG A 222 0.70 -20.79 7.14
N PRO A 223 0.62 -19.86 8.11
CA PRO A 223 -0.13 -18.62 7.94
C PRO A 223 0.36 -17.80 6.74
N ASP A 224 -0.59 -17.21 6.01
CA ASP A 224 -0.30 -16.36 4.85
C ASP A 224 0.36 -15.05 5.34
N PRO A 225 1.61 -14.76 4.93
CA PRO A 225 2.33 -13.56 5.36
C PRO A 225 1.64 -12.26 4.94
N GLU A 226 0.85 -12.25 3.86
CA GLU A 226 0.09 -11.07 3.45
C GLU A 226 -1.11 -10.85 4.37
N LEU A 227 -1.78 -11.93 4.80
CA LEU A 227 -2.88 -11.87 5.77
C LEU A 227 -2.38 -11.35 7.13
N GLU A 228 -1.24 -11.87 7.61
CA GLU A 228 -0.61 -11.39 8.86
C GLU A 228 -0.22 -9.91 8.76
N SER A 229 0.40 -9.50 7.66
CA SER A 229 0.81 -8.12 7.43
C SER A 229 -0.39 -7.17 7.40
N MET A 230 -1.47 -7.56 6.71
CA MET A 230 -2.72 -6.80 6.66
C MET A 230 -3.36 -6.69 8.05
N LEU A 231 -3.42 -7.79 8.81
CA LEU A 231 -3.99 -7.79 10.16
C LEU A 231 -3.20 -6.90 11.12
N ARG A 232 -1.87 -6.90 11.02
CA ARG A 232 -1.02 -5.96 11.77
C ARG A 232 -1.39 -4.52 11.45
N ARG A 233 -1.47 -4.16 10.16
CA ARG A 233 -1.88 -2.80 9.73
C ARG A 233 -3.28 -2.44 10.24
N ALA A 234 -4.23 -3.37 10.19
CA ALA A 234 -5.59 -3.15 10.70
C ALA A 234 -5.59 -2.88 12.22
N LYS A 235 -4.79 -3.62 13.00
CA LYS A 235 -4.65 -3.42 14.45
C LYS A 235 -4.00 -2.08 14.78
N GLU A 236 -2.97 -1.69 14.04
CA GLU A 236 -2.32 -0.37 14.14
C GLU A 236 -3.31 0.76 13.81
N ALA A 237 -4.04 0.63 12.70
CA ALA A 237 -5.06 1.59 12.30
C ALA A 237 -6.15 1.74 13.38
N ARG A 238 -6.65 0.63 13.95
CA ARG A 238 -7.62 0.64 15.06
C ARG A 238 -7.10 1.44 16.27
N GLN A 239 -5.85 1.25 16.65
CA GLN A 239 -5.25 1.99 17.77
C GLN A 239 -5.14 3.48 17.46
N ARG A 240 -4.71 3.83 16.23
CA ARG A 240 -4.65 5.23 15.77
C ARG A 240 -6.01 5.90 15.74
N VAL A 241 -7.04 5.24 15.20
CA VAL A 241 -8.44 5.71 15.21
C VAL A 241 -8.88 6.04 16.63
N ARG A 242 -8.69 5.12 17.59
CA ARG A 242 -9.05 5.36 18.99
C ARG A 242 -8.32 6.56 19.58
N ALA A 243 -7.01 6.68 19.34
CA ALA A 243 -6.21 7.80 19.83
C ALA A 243 -6.72 9.15 19.27
N VAL A 244 -7.00 9.19 17.97
CA VAL A 244 -7.52 10.38 17.28
C VAL A 244 -8.90 10.76 17.79
N LEU A 245 -9.83 9.81 17.89
CA LEU A 245 -11.18 10.07 18.41
C LEU A 245 -11.16 10.50 19.88
N CYS A 246 -10.31 9.87 20.70
CA CYS A 246 -10.13 10.26 22.10
C CYS A 246 -9.59 11.69 22.21
N ARG A 247 -8.59 12.05 21.41
CA ARG A 247 -8.03 13.41 21.38
C ARG A 247 -9.08 14.43 20.92
N ASN A 248 -9.83 14.12 19.85
CA ASN A 248 -10.93 14.98 19.40
C ASN A 248 -11.97 15.20 20.51
N CYS A 249 -12.37 14.12 21.16
CA CYS A 249 -13.31 14.18 22.27
C CYS A 249 -12.79 15.07 23.41
N ARG A 250 -11.50 14.97 23.79
CA ARG A 250 -10.92 15.79 24.86
C ARG A 250 -10.90 17.28 24.54
N MET A 251 -10.72 17.64 23.28
CA MET A 251 -10.79 19.06 22.87
C MET A 251 -12.20 19.64 22.94
N ASN A 252 -13.24 18.81 22.78
CA ASN A 252 -14.64 19.27 22.71
C ASN A 252 -15.43 19.07 24.00
N ASP A 253 -14.98 18.20 24.91
CA ASP A 253 -15.62 17.98 26.21
C ASP A 253 -15.10 18.96 27.27
N GLY A 254 -15.81 20.07 27.46
CA GLY A 254 -15.48 21.08 28.49
C GLY A 254 -15.59 20.57 29.94
N SER A 255 -16.21 19.40 30.17
CA SER A 255 -16.36 18.79 31.50
C SER A 255 -15.35 17.68 31.79
N GLY A 256 -14.70 17.14 30.76
CA GLY A 256 -13.69 16.08 30.83
C GLY A 256 -14.18 14.68 31.26
N GLN A 257 -15.35 14.54 31.89
CA GLN A 257 -15.85 13.26 32.42
C GLN A 257 -16.40 12.33 31.33
N GLY A 258 -17.17 12.86 30.37
CA GLY A 258 -17.71 12.07 29.26
C GLY A 258 -16.59 11.49 28.42
N CYS A 259 -15.56 12.30 28.19
CA CYS A 259 -14.41 11.89 27.41
C CYS A 259 -13.49 10.91 28.11
N GLN A 260 -13.33 11.02 29.44
CA GLN A 260 -12.52 10.08 30.20
C GLN A 260 -13.08 8.65 30.10
N THR A 261 -14.40 8.50 30.05
CA THR A 261 -15.05 7.19 29.87
C THR A 261 -14.88 6.67 28.44
N PHE A 262 -15.04 7.51 27.42
CA PHE A 262 -14.85 7.14 26.01
C PHE A 262 -13.41 6.69 25.69
N CYS A 263 -12.42 7.35 26.30
CA CYS A 263 -11.01 7.08 26.05
C CYS A 263 -10.45 5.84 26.76
N ARG A 264 -11.15 5.29 27.75
CA ARG A 264 -10.76 4.07 28.48
C ARG A 264 -11.16 2.83 27.69
#